data_AF-A0A2V6N1E9-F1
#
_entry.id   AF-A0A2V6N1E9-F1
#
_cell.length_a   1.000
_cell.length_b   1.000
_cell.length_c   1.000
_cell.angle_alpha   90.00
_cell.angle_beta   90.00
_cell.angle_gamma   90.00
#
_symmetry.space_group_name_H-M   'P 1'
#
loop_
_entity.id
_entity.type
_entity.pdbx_description
1 polymer ?
#
loop_
_entity_poly.entity_id
_entity_poly.type
_entity_poly.pdbx_seq_one_letter_code
_entity_poly.pdbx_strand_id
1 'polypeptide(L)'
;MICDKISKMNRRSPMLRGRKLGRGVKVAPYVGPTTRRAPQPSGVMVPTRWLKFIFAIFLLPVCAIATQTFFTVFARATMTQRLWAGQEFWFFSLGAVLWLIAFIGLPRPILLYVFGHELTHALWVWLMGGRVSRFRVGRDGGHVVTNRTNFWIALAPYFFPLYSILAIAIYGLLSIFYNVQPYGRLLYAVIGATWAFHLTFTCWMIPKNQTDLRDHGTFFSLVVIYLLNLTLLSAMLILSSPHITFVSFGADLAKNIGNFAQWMADLTERFVQGAQH
;
A
#
# COMPACT_ATOMS: atom_id res chain seq x y z
N MET A 1 -21.75 -10.66 5.39
CA MET A 1 -22.80 -10.62 6.43
C MET A 1 -22.13 -10.85 7.77
N ILE A 2 -22.58 -10.16 8.82
CA ILE A 2 -21.98 -10.05 10.18
C ILE A 2 -20.91 -8.94 10.21
N CYS A 3 -21.06 -7.78 10.87
CA CYS A 3 -21.98 -7.38 11.93
C CYS A 3 -22.35 -5.91 11.76
N ASP A 4 -23.64 -5.63 11.53
CA ASP A 4 -24.23 -4.32 11.78
C ASP A 4 -25.65 -4.57 12.32
N LYS A 5 -26.05 -3.77 13.33
CA LYS A 5 -27.30 -3.84 14.12
C LYS A 5 -27.42 -4.98 15.15
N ILE A 6 -27.47 -4.60 16.43
CA ILE A 6 -28.68 -4.65 17.29
C ILE A 6 -28.30 -4.05 18.65
N SER A 7 -28.92 -2.93 19.02
CA SER A 7 -29.14 -2.58 20.43
C SER A 7 -30.48 -1.86 20.55
N LYS A 8 -31.52 -2.67 20.72
CA LYS A 8 -32.78 -2.27 21.37
C LYS A 8 -33.30 -3.49 22.11
N MET A 9 -33.20 -3.47 23.44
CA MET A 9 -34.07 -4.27 24.27
C MET A 9 -34.42 -3.50 25.54
N ASN A 10 -35.67 -3.05 25.53
CA ASN A 10 -36.42 -2.52 26.66
C ASN A 10 -36.85 -3.71 27.53
N ARG A 11 -36.51 -3.73 28.82
CA ARG A 11 -37.16 -4.59 29.82
C ARG A 11 -37.46 -3.78 31.08
N ARG A 12 -38.71 -3.87 31.52
CA ARG A 12 -39.27 -3.23 32.72
C ARG A 12 -39.24 -4.20 33.92
N SER A 13 -39.02 -3.59 35.11
CA SER A 13 -39.50 -3.96 36.47
C SER A 13 -38.80 -5.07 37.28
N PRO A 14 -38.87 -5.10 38.64
CA PRO A 14 -39.37 -4.10 39.62
C PRO A 14 -38.40 -3.76 40.80
N MET A 15 -38.90 -2.86 41.65
CA MET A 15 -38.36 -2.29 42.90
C MET A 15 -37.56 -3.23 43.83
N LEU A 16 -36.47 -2.69 44.38
CA LEU A 16 -36.02 -2.97 45.75
C LEU A 16 -35.64 -1.66 46.48
N ARG A 17 -36.05 -1.61 47.74
CA ARG A 17 -36.17 -0.47 48.65
C ARG A 17 -34.86 -0.29 49.43
N GLY A 18 -34.29 0.92 49.49
CA GLY A 18 -33.09 1.17 50.29
C GLY A 18 -32.79 2.66 50.53
N ARG A 19 -33.14 3.14 51.74
CA ARG A 19 -32.60 4.27 52.53
C ARG A 19 -32.19 5.58 51.81
N LYS A 20 -32.96 6.64 52.10
CA LYS A 20 -32.57 8.05 51.93
C LYS A 20 -31.39 8.41 52.84
N LEU A 21 -30.30 8.87 52.25
CA LEU A 21 -29.16 9.51 52.94
C LEU A 21 -28.80 10.80 52.18
N GLY A 22 -28.74 11.91 52.93
CA GLY A 22 -27.96 13.10 52.62
C GLY A 22 -28.44 14.00 51.46
N ARG A 23 -28.95 15.19 51.80
CA ARG A 23 -29.03 16.34 50.89
C ARG A 23 -27.63 16.68 50.38
N GLY A 24 -27.29 16.26 49.16
CA GLY A 24 -26.15 16.78 48.41
C GLY A 24 -26.49 18.15 47.82
N VAL A 25 -25.70 19.16 48.16
CA VAL A 25 -25.74 20.49 47.55
C VAL A 25 -25.50 20.34 46.05
N LYS A 26 -26.48 20.68 45.23
CA LYS A 26 -26.31 20.76 43.77
C LYS A 26 -25.48 22.02 43.46
N VAL A 27 -24.19 21.84 43.22
CA VAL A 27 -23.37 22.87 42.56
C VAL A 27 -23.75 22.87 41.08
N ALA A 28 -24.40 23.93 40.61
CA ALA A 28 -24.69 24.10 39.19
C ALA A 28 -23.38 24.30 38.42
N PRO A 29 -23.17 23.66 37.26
CA PRO A 29 -22.01 23.95 36.43
C PRO A 29 -22.12 25.39 35.93
N TYR A 30 -21.17 26.24 36.31
CA TYR A 30 -20.99 27.56 35.71
C TYR A 30 -20.45 27.37 34.29
N VAL A 31 -21.35 27.42 33.30
CA VAL A 31 -20.98 27.43 31.88
C VAL A 31 -20.76 28.88 31.47
N GLY A 32 -19.50 29.32 31.46
CA GLY A 32 -19.13 30.60 30.89
C GLY A 32 -19.41 30.63 29.37
N PRO A 33 -19.93 31.72 28.81
CA PRO A 33 -20.14 31.82 27.37
C PRO A 33 -18.77 31.85 26.67
N THR A 34 -18.43 30.75 25.99
CA THR A 34 -17.30 30.75 25.05
C THR A 34 -17.75 31.52 23.82
N THR A 35 -17.24 32.73 23.66
CA THR A 35 -17.36 33.49 22.41
C THR A 35 -16.73 32.67 21.29
N ARG A 36 -17.56 31.93 20.55
CA ARG A 36 -17.17 31.29 19.28
C ARG A 36 -16.77 32.41 18.33
N ARG A 37 -15.47 32.67 18.23
CA ARG A 37 -14.89 33.52 17.18
C ARG A 37 -15.28 32.86 15.85
N ALA A 38 -16.10 33.57 15.06
CA ALA A 38 -16.47 33.11 13.73
C ALA A 38 -15.20 32.86 12.90
N PRO A 39 -15.12 31.75 12.14
CA PRO A 39 -13.99 31.54 11.24
C PRO A 39 -13.97 32.66 10.20
N GLN A 40 -12.85 33.37 10.11
CA GLN A 40 -12.58 34.29 9.00
C GLN A 40 -12.66 33.51 7.68
N PRO A 41 -13.27 34.05 6.61
CA PRO A 41 -13.29 33.38 5.31
C PRO A 41 -11.88 33.40 4.72
N SER A 42 -11.13 32.33 4.94
CA SER A 42 -9.84 32.12 4.27
C SER A 42 -10.09 31.87 2.78
N GLY A 43 -9.37 32.63 1.93
CA GLY A 43 -9.49 32.65 0.47
C GLY A 43 -9.44 31.29 -0.19
N VAL A 44 -9.91 31.23 -1.44
CA VAL A 44 -10.08 30.05 -2.32
C VAL A 44 -9.17 28.88 -1.90
N MET A 45 -9.68 28.02 -1.01
CA MET A 45 -8.98 26.81 -0.60
C MET A 45 -9.23 25.77 -1.68
N VAL A 46 -8.27 25.57 -2.60
CA VAL A 46 -8.34 24.44 -3.53
C VAL A 46 -8.32 23.15 -2.71
N PRO A 47 -9.34 22.28 -2.80
CA PRO A 47 -9.34 21.03 -2.07
C PRO A 47 -8.12 20.19 -2.48
N THR A 48 -7.28 19.81 -1.52
CA THR A 48 -6.03 19.06 -1.80
C THR A 48 -6.25 17.75 -2.56
N ARG A 49 -7.46 17.18 -2.47
CA ARG A 49 -7.90 16.01 -3.24
C ARG A 49 -7.99 16.28 -4.75
N TRP A 50 -8.39 17.49 -5.15
CA TRP A 50 -8.48 17.89 -6.56
C TRP A 50 -7.08 18.00 -7.18
N LEU A 51 -6.13 18.60 -6.46
CA LEU A 51 -4.72 18.65 -6.89
C LEU A 51 -4.13 17.24 -7.05
N LYS A 52 -4.40 16.34 -6.10
CA LYS A 52 -3.97 14.94 -6.18
C LYS A 52 -4.59 14.19 -7.35
N PHE A 53 -5.85 14.47 -7.67
CA PHE A 53 -6.51 13.89 -8.84
C PHE A 53 -5.85 14.32 -10.14
N ILE A 54 -5.57 15.63 -10.32
CA ILE A 54 -4.85 16.14 -11.49
C ILE A 54 -3.46 15.50 -11.58
N PHE A 55 -2.72 15.44 -10.46
CA PHE A 55 -1.42 14.80 -10.41
C PHE A 55 -1.49 13.31 -10.81
N ALA A 56 -2.53 12.60 -10.40
CA ALA A 56 -2.75 11.21 -10.77
C ALA A 56 -2.97 11.04 -12.29
N ILE A 57 -3.65 11.99 -12.95
CA ILE A 57 -3.79 11.99 -14.41
C ILE A 57 -2.42 12.09 -15.08
N PHE A 58 -1.56 13.02 -14.62
CA PHE A 58 -0.20 13.17 -15.16
C PHE A 58 0.72 11.97 -14.87
N LEU A 59 0.42 11.18 -13.83
CA LEU A 59 1.12 9.93 -13.56
C LEU A 59 0.69 8.78 -14.47
N LEU A 60 -0.49 8.81 -15.12
CA LEU A 60 -0.94 7.71 -15.98
C LEU A 60 0.01 7.42 -17.16
N PRO A 61 0.52 8.42 -17.90
CA PRO A 61 1.55 8.17 -18.92
C PRO A 61 2.80 7.50 -18.35
N VAL A 62 3.23 7.92 -17.15
CA VAL A 62 4.39 7.32 -16.46
C VAL A 62 4.12 5.85 -16.14
N CYS A 63 2.92 5.53 -15.63
CA CYS A 63 2.49 4.15 -15.41
C CYS A 63 2.52 3.35 -16.72
N ALA A 64 1.96 3.89 -17.81
CA ALA A 64 1.92 3.20 -19.11
C ALA A 64 3.34 2.90 -19.64
N ILE A 65 4.24 3.88 -19.60
CA ILE A 65 5.62 3.75 -20.04
C ILE A 65 6.39 2.75 -19.16
N ALA A 66 6.21 2.81 -17.83
CA ALA A 66 6.82 1.86 -16.91
C ALA A 66 6.34 0.43 -17.20
N THR A 67 5.05 0.25 -17.48
CA THR A 67 4.45 -1.05 -17.81
C THR A 67 4.98 -1.59 -19.13
N GLN A 68 5.03 -0.76 -20.16
CA GLN A 68 5.62 -1.12 -21.45
C GLN A 68 7.09 -1.53 -21.29
N THR A 69 7.86 -0.77 -20.50
CA THR A 69 9.27 -1.07 -20.23
C THR A 69 9.41 -2.39 -19.49
N PHE A 70 8.62 -2.61 -18.43
CA PHE A 70 8.62 -3.86 -17.67
C PHE A 70 8.35 -5.06 -18.58
N PHE A 71 7.29 -5.04 -19.39
CA PHE A 71 6.97 -6.17 -20.26
C PHE A 71 7.98 -6.37 -21.39
N THR A 72 8.55 -5.29 -21.94
CA THR A 72 9.61 -5.38 -22.96
C THR A 72 10.85 -6.07 -22.40
N VAL A 73 11.29 -5.64 -21.21
CA VAL A 73 12.46 -6.21 -20.54
C VAL A 73 12.17 -7.63 -20.08
N PHE A 74 10.99 -7.91 -19.52
CA PHE A 74 10.57 -9.25 -19.09
C PHE A 74 10.52 -10.23 -20.26
N ALA A 75 9.95 -9.83 -21.40
CA ALA A 75 9.93 -10.66 -22.60
C ALA A 75 11.34 -10.94 -23.12
N ARG A 76 12.21 -9.93 -23.17
CA ARG A 76 13.63 -10.09 -23.53
C ARG A 76 14.32 -11.05 -22.56
N ALA A 77 14.14 -10.89 -21.26
CA ALA A 77 14.72 -11.76 -20.23
C ALA A 77 14.29 -13.22 -20.41
N THR A 78 13.01 -13.44 -20.67
CA THR A 78 12.42 -14.77 -20.80
C THR A 78 12.86 -15.47 -22.09
N MET A 79 12.78 -14.78 -23.23
CA MET A 79 13.02 -15.37 -24.55
C MET A 79 14.50 -15.47 -24.90
N THR A 80 15.29 -14.44 -24.58
CA THR A 80 16.70 -14.36 -25.02
C THR A 80 17.67 -14.77 -23.93
N GLN A 81 17.40 -14.40 -22.67
CA GLN A 81 18.31 -14.62 -21.54
C GLN A 81 17.93 -15.84 -20.70
N ARG A 82 16.97 -16.65 -21.18
CA ARG A 82 16.49 -17.88 -20.52
C ARG A 82 16.24 -17.68 -19.02
N LEU A 83 15.55 -16.60 -18.63
CA LEU A 83 15.20 -16.31 -17.24
C LEU A 83 14.49 -17.51 -16.57
N TRP A 84 13.69 -18.25 -17.34
CA TRP A 84 13.04 -19.48 -16.90
C TRP A 84 13.99 -20.66 -16.62
N ALA A 85 15.25 -20.61 -17.05
CA ALA A 85 16.25 -21.63 -16.72
C ALA A 85 16.94 -21.38 -15.38
N GLY A 86 16.80 -20.16 -14.80
CA GLY A 86 17.34 -19.82 -13.50
C GLY A 86 16.61 -20.55 -12.38
N GLN A 87 17.37 -21.11 -11.43
CA GLN A 87 16.77 -21.80 -10.27
C GLN A 87 16.02 -20.79 -9.39
N GLU A 88 16.54 -19.57 -9.28
CA GLU A 88 15.98 -18.45 -8.53
C GLU A 88 14.54 -18.14 -8.98
N PHE A 89 14.31 -18.13 -10.30
CA PHE A 89 12.99 -17.93 -10.89
C PHE A 89 12.00 -19.04 -10.50
N TRP A 90 12.43 -20.30 -10.54
CA TRP A 90 11.59 -21.43 -10.16
C TRP A 90 11.25 -21.45 -8.67
N PHE A 91 12.23 -21.20 -7.79
CA PHE A 91 11.98 -21.14 -6.36
C PHE A 91 11.05 -19.97 -5.99
N PHE A 92 11.27 -18.79 -6.57
CA PHE A 92 10.36 -17.65 -6.42
C PHE A 92 8.94 -18.00 -6.89
N SER A 93 8.82 -18.55 -8.10
CA SER A 93 7.53 -18.94 -8.68
C SER A 93 6.82 -20.01 -7.85
N LEU A 94 7.57 -21.00 -7.34
CA LEU A 94 7.04 -22.03 -6.45
C LEU A 94 6.46 -21.41 -5.18
N GLY A 95 7.20 -20.52 -4.52
CA GLY A 95 6.71 -19.81 -3.34
C GLY A 95 5.44 -19.00 -3.61
N ALA A 96 5.40 -18.27 -4.73
CA ALA A 96 4.24 -17.50 -5.14
C ALA A 96 3.03 -18.40 -5.42
N VAL A 97 3.20 -19.50 -6.16
CA VAL A 97 2.14 -20.45 -6.49
C VAL A 97 1.61 -21.14 -5.22
N LEU A 98 2.50 -21.61 -4.33
CA LEU A 98 2.10 -22.22 -3.07
C LEU A 98 1.27 -21.26 -2.22
N TRP A 99 1.66 -19.99 -2.17
CA TRP A 99 0.85 -18.97 -1.51
C TRP A 99 -0.51 -18.78 -2.18
N LEU A 100 -0.57 -18.68 -3.52
CA LEU A 100 -1.83 -18.51 -4.24
C LEU A 100 -2.80 -19.67 -3.97
N ILE A 101 -2.29 -20.91 -3.96
CA ILE A 101 -3.05 -22.11 -3.58
C ILE A 101 -3.57 -21.96 -2.14
N ALA A 102 -2.71 -21.58 -1.20
CA ALA A 102 -3.10 -21.38 0.19
C ALA A 102 -4.14 -20.25 0.35
N PHE A 103 -4.00 -19.14 -0.39
CA PHE A 103 -4.91 -17.99 -0.31
C PHE A 103 -6.33 -18.32 -0.79
N ILE A 104 -6.45 -19.23 -1.76
CA ILE A 104 -7.73 -19.70 -2.31
C ILE A 104 -8.30 -20.86 -1.48
N GLY A 105 -7.44 -21.82 -1.09
CA GLY A 105 -7.86 -23.08 -0.48
C GLY A 105 -7.94 -23.09 1.05
N LEU A 106 -7.25 -22.17 1.75
CA LEU A 106 -7.21 -22.12 3.21
C LEU A 106 -7.88 -20.85 3.76
N PRO A 107 -8.31 -20.84 5.04
CA PRO A 107 -8.74 -19.62 5.72
C PRO A 107 -7.66 -18.54 5.65
N ARG A 108 -8.03 -17.34 5.20
CA ARG A 108 -7.09 -16.25 5.02
C ARG A 108 -6.46 -15.83 6.35
N PRO A 109 -5.13 -15.68 6.44
CA PRO A 109 -4.46 -15.29 7.69
C PRO A 109 -4.61 -13.78 7.95
N ILE A 110 -5.83 -13.34 8.25
CA ILE A 110 -6.19 -11.92 8.44
C ILE A 110 -5.36 -11.28 9.54
N LEU A 111 -5.08 -12.00 10.64
CA LEU A 111 -4.26 -11.48 11.74
C LEU A 111 -2.84 -11.13 11.29
N LEU A 112 -2.19 -12.00 10.50
CA LEU A 112 -0.86 -11.75 9.97
C LEU A 112 -0.88 -10.53 9.04
N TYR A 113 -1.92 -10.41 8.22
CA TYR A 113 -2.10 -9.25 7.37
C TYR A 113 -2.27 -7.95 8.18
N VAL A 114 -3.22 -7.90 9.12
CA VAL A 114 -3.51 -6.70 9.93
C VAL A 114 -2.28 -6.30 10.74
N PHE A 115 -1.56 -7.26 11.33
CA PHE A 115 -0.32 -6.99 12.03
C PHE A 115 0.72 -6.32 11.12
N GLY A 116 0.96 -6.89 9.94
CA GLY A 116 1.90 -6.32 8.97
C GLY A 116 1.47 -4.95 8.47
N HIS A 117 0.16 -4.74 8.30
CA HIS A 117 -0.44 -3.47 7.87
C HIS A 117 -0.16 -2.36 8.88
N GLU A 118 -0.54 -2.55 10.14
CA GLU A 118 -0.30 -1.55 11.19
C GLU A 118 1.19 -1.36 11.46
N LEU A 119 1.98 -2.45 11.46
CA LEU A 119 3.43 -2.35 11.69
C LEU A 119 4.10 -1.51 10.60
N THR A 120 3.66 -1.66 9.34
CA THR A 120 4.17 -0.86 8.23
C THR A 120 3.84 0.63 8.42
N HIS A 121 2.62 0.97 8.86
CA HIS A 121 2.27 2.34 9.24
C HIS A 121 3.22 2.89 10.32
N ALA A 122 3.43 2.12 11.39
CA ALA A 122 4.31 2.52 12.49
C ALA A 122 5.77 2.75 12.03
N LEU A 123 6.30 1.85 11.20
CA LEU A 123 7.64 1.98 10.62
C LEU A 123 7.78 3.25 9.77
N TRP A 124 6.80 3.53 8.90
CA TRP A 124 6.83 4.73 8.06
C TRP A 124 6.63 6.02 8.84
N VAL A 125 5.85 6.00 9.92
CA VAL A 125 5.79 7.12 10.87
C VAL A 125 7.17 7.40 11.45
N TRP A 126 7.91 6.39 11.92
CA TRP A 126 9.24 6.56 12.48
C TRP A 126 10.26 7.02 11.44
N LEU A 127 10.27 6.41 10.25
CA LEU A 127 11.14 6.82 9.13
C LEU A 127 10.91 8.28 8.73
N MET A 128 9.67 8.74 8.80
CA MET A 128 9.30 10.12 8.54
C MET A 128 9.48 11.02 9.76
N GLY A 129 10.13 10.58 10.84
CA GLY A 129 10.41 11.38 12.06
C GLY A 129 9.20 11.69 12.95
N GLY A 130 8.10 10.94 12.80
CA GLY A 130 6.92 11.00 13.65
C GLY A 130 7.03 10.12 14.89
N ARG A 131 6.01 10.16 15.75
CA ARG A 131 5.88 9.32 16.95
C ARG A 131 4.63 8.47 16.86
N VAL A 132 4.75 7.23 17.32
CA VAL A 132 3.63 6.29 17.49
C VAL A 132 3.27 6.26 18.96
N SER A 133 2.05 6.67 19.30
CA SER A 133 1.60 6.75 20.70
C SER A 133 0.82 5.52 21.15
N ARG A 134 0.10 4.86 20.24
CA ARG A 134 -0.58 3.57 20.50
C ARG A 134 -0.53 2.70 19.26
N PHE A 135 -0.33 1.41 19.50
CA PHE A 135 -0.35 0.35 18.50
C PHE A 135 -1.32 -0.73 18.97
N ARG A 136 -2.37 -1.01 18.20
CA ARG A 136 -3.33 -2.07 18.51
C ARG A 136 -3.59 -2.91 17.27
N VAL A 137 -3.54 -4.23 17.44
CA VAL A 137 -3.81 -5.22 16.39
C VAL A 137 -4.78 -6.25 16.95
N GLY A 138 -5.85 -6.52 16.20
CA GLY A 138 -6.87 -7.52 16.54
C GLY A 138 -7.43 -8.21 15.31
N ARG A 139 -8.32 -9.19 15.52
CA ARG A 139 -8.98 -9.95 14.44
C ARG A 139 -9.94 -9.10 13.61
N ASP A 140 -10.55 -8.10 14.24
CA ASP A 140 -11.53 -7.20 13.63
C ASP A 140 -10.89 -5.96 12.98
N GLY A 141 -9.57 -5.80 13.11
CA GLY A 141 -8.82 -4.67 12.57
C GLY A 141 -7.68 -4.23 13.49
N GLY A 142 -6.96 -3.21 13.04
CA GLY A 142 -5.89 -2.56 13.79
C GLY A 142 -6.02 -1.04 13.70
N HIS A 143 -5.27 -0.34 14.54
CA HIS A 143 -5.02 1.09 14.33
C HIS A 143 -3.72 1.52 15.01
N VAL A 144 -3.01 2.43 14.35
CA VAL A 144 -1.88 3.17 14.90
C VAL A 144 -2.29 4.62 15.16
N VAL A 145 -2.11 5.08 16.40
CA VAL A 145 -2.30 6.50 16.75
C VAL A 145 -0.97 7.23 16.62
N THR A 146 -0.89 8.21 15.72
CA THR A 146 0.33 8.96 15.42
C THR A 146 0.09 10.48 15.40
N ASN A 147 1.17 11.24 15.57
CA ASN A 147 1.17 12.71 15.44
C ASN A 147 1.51 13.19 14.02
N ARG A 148 1.79 12.28 13.07
CA ARG A 148 2.18 12.62 11.70
C ARG A 148 1.37 11.80 10.70
N THR A 149 0.73 12.47 9.76
CA THR A 149 -0.06 11.83 8.70
C THR A 149 0.32 12.42 7.34
N ASN A 150 0.55 11.56 6.35
CA ASN A 150 0.77 11.93 4.96
C ASN A 150 0.44 10.71 4.07
N PHE A 151 0.43 10.90 2.76
CA PHE A 151 0.07 9.81 1.84
C PHE A 151 1.11 8.69 1.77
N TRP A 152 2.38 8.97 2.04
CA TRP A 152 3.40 7.93 2.10
C TRP A 152 3.13 6.95 3.23
N ILE A 153 2.84 7.46 4.42
CA ILE A 153 2.45 6.66 5.58
C ILE A 153 1.16 5.91 5.26
N ALA A 154 0.10 6.62 4.84
CA ALA A 154 -1.21 6.02 4.58
C ALA A 154 -1.16 4.89 3.52
N LEU A 155 -0.36 5.04 2.47
CA LEU A 155 -0.28 4.06 1.40
C LEU A 155 0.81 3.00 1.63
N ALA A 156 1.70 3.17 2.62
CA ALA A 156 2.83 2.28 2.85
C ALA A 156 2.46 0.79 2.89
N PRO A 157 1.42 0.34 3.61
CA PRO A 157 1.06 -1.08 3.65
C PRO A 157 0.70 -1.69 2.29
N TYR A 158 0.32 -0.87 1.31
CA TYR A 158 -0.12 -1.30 -0.02
C TYR A 158 1.02 -1.38 -1.04
N PHE A 159 2.18 -0.80 -0.75
CA PHE A 159 3.35 -0.87 -1.64
C PHE A 159 4.62 -1.38 -0.96
N PHE A 160 4.69 -1.42 0.37
CA PHE A 160 5.87 -1.87 1.10
C PHE A 160 5.69 -3.35 1.51
N PRO A 161 6.36 -4.30 0.83
CA PRO A 161 6.22 -5.73 1.10
C PRO A 161 7.01 -6.11 2.36
N LEU A 162 6.50 -5.72 3.54
CA LEU A 162 7.17 -5.84 4.84
C LEU A 162 7.79 -7.21 5.06
N TYR A 163 7.06 -8.28 4.77
CA TYR A 163 7.53 -9.65 5.01
C TYR A 163 8.65 -10.08 4.06
N SER A 164 8.67 -9.61 2.82
CA SER A 164 9.78 -9.87 1.90
C SER A 164 11.04 -9.13 2.34
N ILE A 165 10.89 -7.88 2.77
CA ILE A 165 12.01 -7.07 3.30
C ILE A 165 12.55 -7.70 4.59
N LEU A 166 11.68 -8.16 5.48
CA LEU A 166 12.08 -8.85 6.71
C LEU A 166 12.82 -10.16 6.38
N ALA A 167 12.36 -10.94 5.41
CA ALA A 167 13.05 -12.16 4.98
C ALA A 167 14.47 -11.87 4.45
N ILE A 168 14.62 -10.83 3.63
CA ILE A 168 15.93 -10.38 3.13
C ILE A 168 16.83 -9.89 4.28
N ALA A 169 16.29 -9.09 5.19
CA ALA A 169 17.03 -8.56 6.33
C ALA A 169 17.50 -9.67 7.27
N ILE A 170 16.64 -10.65 7.57
CA ILE A 170 17.00 -11.82 8.38
C ILE A 170 18.08 -12.64 7.69
N TYR A 171 17.94 -12.91 6.39
CA TYR A 171 18.96 -13.65 5.62
C TYR A 171 20.31 -12.92 5.63
N GLY A 172 20.31 -11.61 5.41
CA GLY A 172 21.51 -10.77 5.43
C GLY A 172 22.13 -10.64 6.82
N LEU A 173 21.34 -10.63 7.89
CA LEU A 173 21.87 -10.63 9.26
C LEU A 173 22.50 -11.98 9.60
N LEU A 174 21.84 -13.08 9.23
CA LEU A 174 22.36 -14.43 9.45
C LEU A 174 23.63 -14.69 8.65
N SER A 175 23.79 -14.10 7.45
CA SER A 175 25.01 -14.27 6.64
C SER A 175 26.26 -13.67 7.27
N ILE A 176 26.12 -12.74 8.22
CA ILE A 176 27.24 -12.18 8.99
C ILE A 176 27.80 -13.22 9.98
N PHE A 177 26.94 -14.10 10.50
CA PHE A 177 27.31 -15.07 11.54
C PHE A 177 27.49 -16.50 11.00
N TYR A 178 26.81 -16.85 9.90
CA TYR A 178 26.73 -18.20 9.37
C TYR A 178 26.88 -18.21 7.84
N ASN A 179 27.39 -19.32 7.29
CA ASN A 179 27.36 -19.54 5.85
C ASN A 179 25.95 -19.94 5.39
N VAL A 180 25.13 -18.94 5.05
CA VAL A 180 23.75 -19.13 4.58
C VAL A 180 23.62 -19.26 3.06
N GLN A 181 24.72 -19.22 2.31
CA GLN A 181 24.73 -19.36 0.84
C GLN A 181 23.94 -20.58 0.35
N PRO A 182 24.01 -21.77 0.98
CA PRO A 182 23.23 -22.93 0.55
C PRO A 182 21.71 -22.69 0.55
N TYR A 183 21.22 -21.77 1.38
CA TYR A 183 19.80 -21.45 1.54
C TYR A 183 19.32 -20.29 0.64
N GLY A 184 20.16 -19.76 -0.25
CA GLY A 184 19.75 -18.67 -1.15
C GLY A 184 18.50 -19.01 -1.97
N ARG A 185 18.37 -20.26 -2.43
CA ARG A 185 17.17 -20.76 -3.12
C ARG A 185 15.91 -20.70 -2.25
N LEU A 186 16.02 -21.05 -0.97
CA LEU A 186 14.92 -20.97 -0.02
C LEU A 186 14.50 -19.51 0.20
N LEU A 187 15.45 -18.58 0.25
CA LEU A 187 15.13 -17.15 0.32
C LEU A 187 14.27 -16.71 -0.86
N TYR A 188 14.59 -17.11 -2.10
CA TYR A 188 13.75 -16.79 -3.27
C TYR A 188 12.33 -17.33 -3.13
N ALA A 189 12.15 -18.56 -2.63
CA ALA A 189 10.81 -19.11 -2.37
C ALA A 189 10.05 -18.34 -1.29
N VAL A 190 10.72 -17.95 -0.19
CA VAL A 190 10.10 -17.11 0.85
C VAL A 190 9.72 -15.74 0.30
N ILE A 191 10.58 -15.12 -0.51
CA ILE A 191 10.27 -13.85 -1.18
C ILE A 191 9.06 -14.02 -2.11
N GLY A 192 9.01 -15.08 -2.91
CA GLY A 192 7.86 -15.42 -3.75
C GLY A 192 6.55 -15.52 -2.98
N ALA A 193 6.55 -16.28 -1.88
CA ALA A 193 5.37 -16.45 -1.04
C ALA A 193 4.95 -15.14 -0.36
N THR A 194 5.89 -14.40 0.22
CA THR A 194 5.61 -13.15 0.95
C THR A 194 5.22 -12.00 0.01
N TRP A 195 5.74 -11.99 -1.21
CA TRP A 195 5.36 -10.99 -2.22
C TRP A 195 3.97 -11.29 -2.78
N ALA A 196 3.67 -12.56 -3.06
CA ALA A 196 2.31 -12.96 -3.45
C ALA A 196 1.30 -12.70 -2.31
N PHE A 197 1.69 -12.91 -1.05
CA PHE A 197 0.94 -12.48 0.13
C PHE A 197 0.63 -10.98 0.08
N HIS A 198 1.65 -10.15 -0.13
CA HIS A 198 1.50 -8.70 -0.19
C HIS A 198 0.53 -8.27 -1.30
N LEU A 199 0.70 -8.79 -2.51
CA LEU A 199 -0.16 -8.45 -3.64
C LEU A 199 -1.60 -8.92 -3.46
N THR A 200 -1.81 -10.18 -3.08
CA THR A 200 -3.16 -10.74 -2.94
C THR A 200 -3.96 -10.00 -1.86
N PHE A 201 -3.34 -9.67 -0.72
CA PHE A 201 -4.01 -8.86 0.30
C PHE A 201 -4.21 -7.40 -0.12
N THR A 202 -3.25 -6.79 -0.82
CA THR A 202 -3.40 -5.44 -1.40
C THR A 202 -4.62 -5.38 -2.31
N CYS A 203 -4.70 -6.30 -3.28
CA CYS A 203 -5.85 -6.42 -4.20
C CYS A 203 -7.16 -6.71 -3.46
N TRP A 204 -7.13 -7.57 -2.44
CA TRP A 204 -8.33 -7.90 -1.68
C TRP A 204 -8.86 -6.76 -0.81
N MET A 205 -7.98 -5.85 -0.38
CA MET A 205 -8.32 -4.75 0.51
C MET A 205 -8.78 -3.49 -0.23
N ILE A 206 -8.36 -3.30 -1.49
CA ILE A 206 -8.78 -2.17 -2.33
C ILE A 206 -10.31 -1.99 -2.39
N PRO A 207 -11.12 -3.04 -2.67
CA PRO A 207 -12.59 -2.91 -2.75
C PRO A 207 -13.26 -2.58 -1.40
N LYS A 208 -12.55 -2.70 -0.28
CA LYS A 208 -13.13 -2.53 1.07
C LYS A 208 -13.15 -1.09 1.57
N ASN A 209 -12.84 -0.13 0.70
CA ASN A 209 -13.05 1.29 0.96
C ASN A 209 -12.37 1.80 2.24
N GLN A 210 -11.15 1.33 2.49
CA GLN A 210 -10.32 1.70 3.65
C GLN A 210 -10.08 3.22 3.69
N THR A 211 -10.03 3.79 4.89
CA THR A 211 -9.74 5.23 5.10
C THR A 211 -8.39 5.62 4.51
N ASP A 212 -7.41 4.73 4.61
CA ASP A 212 -6.05 4.87 4.09
C ASP A 212 -6.03 5.27 2.60
N LEU A 213 -6.94 4.71 1.79
CA LEU A 213 -7.05 5.00 0.36
C LEU A 213 -7.88 6.26 0.09
N ARG A 214 -8.98 6.44 0.83
CA ARG A 214 -9.98 7.49 0.59
C ARG A 214 -9.51 8.87 1.00
N ASP A 215 -8.75 8.98 2.09
CA ASP A 215 -8.39 10.27 2.68
C ASP A 215 -7.59 11.15 1.72
N HIS A 216 -6.82 10.51 0.82
CA HIS A 216 -6.03 11.17 -0.21
C HIS A 216 -6.65 11.15 -1.61
N GLY A 217 -7.83 10.53 -1.76
CA GLY A 217 -8.50 10.31 -3.03
C GLY A 217 -8.13 8.95 -3.62
N THR A 218 -9.13 8.05 -3.73
CA THR A 218 -8.92 6.65 -4.14
C THR A 218 -8.19 6.53 -5.48
N PHE A 219 -8.53 7.36 -6.48
CA PHE A 219 -7.88 7.32 -7.79
C PHE A 219 -6.37 7.60 -7.69
N PHE A 220 -5.97 8.68 -7.02
CA PHE A 220 -4.57 9.00 -6.76
C PHE A 220 -3.85 7.87 -6.02
N SER A 221 -4.48 7.35 -4.96
CA SER A 221 -3.93 6.26 -4.17
C SER A 221 -3.66 5.01 -5.02
N LEU A 222 -4.60 4.62 -5.88
CA LEU A 222 -4.44 3.46 -6.77
C LEU A 222 -3.32 3.64 -7.79
N VAL A 223 -3.20 4.83 -8.40
CA VAL A 223 -2.13 5.13 -9.36
C VAL A 223 -0.75 5.04 -8.69
N VAL A 224 -0.61 5.60 -7.48
CA VAL A 224 0.65 5.53 -6.71
C VAL A 224 0.96 4.10 -6.28
N ILE A 225 -0.01 3.36 -5.74
CA ILE A 225 0.16 1.95 -5.35
C ILE A 225 0.60 1.11 -6.53
N TYR A 226 -0.04 1.29 -7.69
CA TYR A 226 0.32 0.59 -8.91
C TYR A 226 1.77 0.88 -9.33
N LEU A 227 2.12 2.16 -9.43
CA LEU A 227 3.45 2.59 -9.88
C LEU A 227 4.57 2.06 -8.96
N LEU A 228 4.36 2.14 -7.64
CA LEU A 228 5.35 1.67 -6.66
C LEU A 228 5.51 0.15 -6.69
N ASN A 229 4.41 -0.61 -6.77
CA ASN A 229 4.49 -2.07 -6.90
C ASN A 229 5.14 -2.51 -8.21
N LEU A 230 4.83 -1.83 -9.32
CA LEU A 230 5.47 -2.09 -10.62
C LEU A 230 6.97 -1.78 -10.58
N THR A 231 7.37 -0.71 -9.88
CA THR A 231 8.78 -0.37 -9.69
C THR A 231 9.49 -1.46 -8.88
N LEU A 232 8.88 -1.94 -7.79
CA LEU A 232 9.42 -3.05 -7.00
C LEU A 232 9.53 -4.34 -7.81
N LEU A 233 8.50 -4.67 -8.59
CA LEU A 233 8.53 -5.84 -9.47
C LEU A 233 9.62 -5.73 -10.54
N SER A 234 9.83 -4.52 -11.08
CA SER A 234 10.93 -4.24 -12.02
C SER A 234 12.29 -4.42 -11.36
N ALA A 235 12.47 -3.93 -10.13
CA ALA A 235 13.70 -4.14 -9.37
C ALA A 235 13.96 -5.63 -9.10
N MET A 236 12.93 -6.40 -8.73
CA MET A 236 13.04 -7.85 -8.55
C MET A 236 13.41 -8.57 -9.84
N LEU A 237 12.83 -8.16 -10.98
CA LEU A 237 13.18 -8.70 -12.30
C LEU A 237 14.66 -8.46 -12.63
N ILE A 238 15.15 -7.24 -12.42
CA ILE A 238 16.56 -6.87 -12.62
C ILE A 238 17.45 -7.75 -11.73
N LEU A 239 17.14 -7.87 -10.43
CA LEU A 239 17.93 -8.67 -9.48
C LEU A 239 17.88 -10.19 -9.77
N SER A 240 16.81 -10.68 -10.39
CA SER A 240 16.67 -12.09 -10.78
C SER A 240 17.35 -12.42 -12.12
N SER A 241 17.72 -11.41 -12.92
CA SER A 241 18.30 -11.62 -14.24
C SER A 241 19.79 -11.32 -14.22
N PRO A 242 20.66 -12.29 -14.58
CA PRO A 242 22.11 -12.05 -14.60
C PRO A 242 22.54 -11.06 -15.69
N HIS A 243 21.66 -10.79 -16.69
CA HIS A 243 21.98 -10.00 -17.87
C HIS A 243 21.26 -8.64 -17.92
N ILE A 244 20.33 -8.39 -17.00
CA ILE A 244 19.63 -7.10 -16.93
C ILE A 244 20.21 -6.31 -15.77
N THR A 245 20.70 -5.12 -16.06
CA THR A 245 21.18 -4.18 -15.06
C THR A 245 20.20 -3.03 -14.88
N PHE A 246 20.31 -2.31 -13.77
CA PHE A 246 19.58 -1.05 -13.58
C PHE A 246 19.88 -0.03 -14.69
N VAL A 247 21.11 0.00 -15.20
CA VAL A 247 21.51 0.90 -16.29
C VAL A 247 20.80 0.53 -17.60
N SER A 248 20.81 -0.75 -17.97
CA SER A 248 20.11 -1.20 -19.19
C SER A 248 18.60 -0.99 -19.09
N PHE A 249 18.00 -1.22 -17.91
CA PHE A 249 16.59 -0.94 -17.68
C PHE A 249 16.29 0.56 -17.81
N GLY A 250 17.14 1.42 -17.25
CA GLY A 250 17.02 2.88 -17.38
C GLY A 250 17.13 3.36 -18.83
N ALA A 251 18.00 2.73 -19.63
CA ALA A 251 18.11 3.02 -21.06
C ALA A 251 16.84 2.62 -21.84
N ASP A 252 16.28 1.43 -21.56
CA ASP A 252 15.01 1.00 -22.15
C ASP A 252 13.85 1.93 -21.73
N LEU A 253 13.84 2.40 -20.47
CA LEU A 253 12.87 3.37 -19.98
C LEU A 253 12.98 4.70 -20.72
N ALA A 254 14.20 5.25 -20.83
CA ALA A 254 14.45 6.51 -21.54
C ALA A 254 14.05 6.43 -23.01
N LYS A 255 14.31 5.29 -23.66
CA LYS A 255 13.86 5.02 -25.04
C LYS A 255 12.33 5.04 -25.14
N ASN A 256 11.62 4.39 -24.22
CA ASN A 256 10.15 4.39 -24.23
C ASN A 256 9.56 5.77 -23.92
N ILE A 257 10.21 6.58 -23.09
CA ILE A 257 9.85 7.99 -22.90
C ILE A 257 9.99 8.76 -24.22
N GLY A 258 11.10 8.58 -24.94
CA GLY A 258 11.32 9.21 -26.25
C GLY A 258 10.27 8.80 -27.28
N ASN A 259 9.95 7.51 -27.37
CA ASN A 259 8.91 7.00 -28.25
C ASN A 259 7.53 7.58 -27.92
N PHE A 260 7.21 7.70 -26.63
CA PHE A 260 5.95 8.32 -26.19
C PHE A 260 5.88 9.80 -26.54
N ALA A 261 6.97 10.54 -26.38
CA ALA A 261 7.05 11.95 -26.75
C ALA A 261 6.84 12.17 -28.26
N GLN A 262 7.45 11.32 -29.09
CA GLN A 262 7.24 11.33 -30.55
C GLN A 262 5.79 11.02 -30.91
N TRP A 263 5.20 9.98 -30.32
CA TRP A 263 3.80 9.65 -30.55
C TRP A 263 2.83 10.78 -30.17
N MET A 264 3.11 11.51 -29.08
CA MET A 264 2.33 12.68 -28.68
C MET A 264 2.47 13.85 -29.68
N ALA A 265 3.66 14.06 -30.23
CA ALA A 265 3.89 15.07 -31.27
C ALA A 265 3.09 14.73 -32.53
N ASP A 266 3.22 13.50 -33.03
CA ASP A 266 2.47 13.01 -34.20
C ASP A 266 0.96 13.12 -34.01
N LEU A 267 0.46 12.79 -32.81
CA LEU A 267 -0.95 12.89 -32.48
C LEU A 267 -1.43 14.35 -32.53
N THR A 268 -0.63 15.27 -32.00
CA THR A 268 -0.94 16.70 -32.00
C THR A 268 -0.98 17.25 -33.43
N GLU A 269 -0.02 16.88 -34.27
CA GLU A 269 0.01 17.27 -35.68
C GLU A 269 -1.25 16.79 -36.43
N ARG A 270 -1.65 15.53 -36.22
CA ARG A 270 -2.88 14.96 -36.81
C ARG A 270 -4.15 15.68 -36.36
N PHE A 271 -4.23 16.05 -35.08
CA PHE A 271 -5.37 16.83 -34.57
C PHE A 271 -5.44 18.22 -35.17
N VAL A 272 -4.30 18.90 -35.31
CA VAL A 272 -4.23 20.23 -35.93
C VAL A 272 -4.64 20.16 -37.40
N GLN A 273 -4.15 19.17 -38.15
CA GLN A 273 -4.51 18.97 -39.56
C GLN A 273 -5.99 18.58 -39.72
N GLY A 274 -6.50 17.70 -38.86
CA GLY A 274 -7.91 17.28 -38.89
C GLY A 274 -8.91 18.36 -38.49
N ALA A 275 -8.49 19.37 -37.72
CA ALA A 275 -9.34 20.51 -37.37
C ALA A 275 -9.37 21.61 -38.46
N GLN A 276 -8.53 21.51 -39.48
CA GLN A 276 -8.48 22.45 -40.63
C GLN A 276 -9.34 21.99 -41.82
N HIS A 277 -10.04 20.86 -41.70
CA HIS A 277 -10.98 20.32 -42.67
C HIS A 277 -12.38 20.21 -42.07
#